data_AF-A0A850MPA2-F1
#
_entry.id   AF-A0A850MPA2-F1
#
_cell.length_a   1.000
_cell.length_b   1.000
_cell.length_c   1.000
_cell.angle_alpha   90.00
_cell.angle_beta   90.00
_cell.angle_gamma   90.00
#
_symmetry.space_group_name_H-M   'P 1'
#
loop_
_entity.id
_entity.type
_entity.pdbx_description
1 polymer ?
#
loop_
_entity_poly.entity_id
_entity_poly.type
_entity_poly.pdbx_seq_one_letter_code
_entity_poly.pdbx_strand_id
1 'polypeptide(L)'
;MTLSSDDQGPNGSFRSAIRTLNRFLLVLKEFESNYNKRLNISNLTRFLKIKASDVDDLISLILEFQEQFNTIFNNYRLKKKSVNNHAYLIVEKLDNEHHKIDIPPVVKLSLSQLKLFNDIIYIFKFMKRGKGFDVSKNGTELIANLKTLKDAHPYLFDTRGNGIIYPSRLGIKLGELIMSYNKSNKKIDEFIIGNHVFSVMDDG
;
A
#
# COMPACT_ATOMS: atom_id res chain seq x y z
N MET A 1 -48.18 18.60 33.28
CA MET A 1 -46.84 18.10 33.64
C MET A 1 -46.21 17.51 32.40
N THR A 2 -45.34 18.28 31.75
CA THR A 2 -44.55 17.87 30.60
C THR A 2 -43.45 16.94 31.09
N LEU A 3 -43.48 15.68 30.63
CA LEU A 3 -42.40 14.72 30.86
C LEU A 3 -41.21 15.15 30.00
N SER A 4 -40.20 15.69 30.67
CA SER A 4 -38.91 16.05 30.11
C SER A 4 -38.21 14.81 29.57
N SER A 5 -38.02 14.77 28.26
CA SER A 5 -37.25 13.76 27.55
C SER A 5 -35.77 14.17 27.57
N ASP A 6 -35.06 13.87 28.65
CA ASP A 6 -33.59 13.88 28.66
C ASP A 6 -33.10 12.90 29.72
N ASP A 7 -33.18 11.60 29.37
CA ASP A 7 -32.38 10.57 30.01
C ASP A 7 -31.47 9.94 28.95
N GLN A 8 -30.47 10.71 28.51
CA GLN A 8 -29.36 10.25 27.68
C GLN A 8 -28.23 9.79 28.60
N GLY A 9 -28.36 8.59 29.18
CA GLY A 9 -27.27 7.95 29.90
C GLY A 9 -25.99 7.80 29.04
N PRO A 10 -24.83 7.52 29.65
CA PRO A 10 -23.52 7.46 28.97
C PRO A 10 -23.48 6.53 27.74
N ASN A 11 -24.39 5.56 27.66
CA ASN A 11 -24.55 4.65 26.52
C ASN A 11 -25.13 5.32 25.27
N GLY A 12 -25.90 6.41 25.38
CA GLY A 12 -26.46 7.17 24.26
C GLY A 12 -25.38 7.97 23.52
N SER A 13 -24.52 8.64 24.28
CA SER A 13 -23.37 9.41 23.77
C SER A 13 -22.37 8.52 23.04
N PHE A 14 -22.00 7.37 23.61
CA PHE A 14 -21.06 6.42 22.99
C PHE A 14 -21.57 5.87 21.65
N ARG A 15 -22.84 5.45 21.56
CA ARG A 15 -23.43 4.97 20.30
C ARG A 15 -23.45 6.06 19.22
N SER A 16 -23.65 7.32 19.62
CA SER A 16 -23.59 8.46 18.71
C SER A 16 -22.18 8.69 18.16
N ALA A 17 -21.15 8.60 19.02
CA ALA A 17 -19.75 8.71 18.62
C ALA A 17 -19.35 7.60 17.63
N ILE A 18 -19.70 6.34 17.90
CA ILE A 18 -19.42 5.22 16.99
C ILE A 18 -20.12 5.41 15.63
N ARG A 19 -21.36 5.90 15.61
CA ARG A 19 -22.08 6.19 14.37
C ARG A 19 -21.36 7.27 13.55
N THR A 20 -20.83 8.28 14.21
CA THR A 20 -20.07 9.37 13.59
C THR A 20 -18.77 8.85 12.98
N LEU A 21 -18.01 8.03 13.71
CA LEU A 21 -16.80 7.39 13.21
C LEU A 21 -17.08 6.48 12.00
N ASN A 22 -18.15 5.68 12.04
CA ASN A 22 -18.53 4.83 10.90
C ASN A 22 -18.87 5.64 9.64
N ARG A 23 -19.57 6.76 9.78
CA ARG A 23 -19.84 7.66 8.64
C ARG A 23 -18.57 8.30 8.11
N PHE A 24 -17.63 8.64 8.99
CA PHE A 24 -16.34 9.15 8.59
C PHE A 24 -15.53 8.12 7.79
N LEU A 25 -15.50 6.88 8.27
CA LEU A 25 -14.84 5.76 7.58
C LEU A 25 -15.41 5.55 6.18
N LEU A 26 -16.73 5.70 5.98
CA LEU A 26 -17.34 5.64 4.64
C LEU A 26 -16.81 6.75 3.72
N VAL A 27 -16.65 7.97 4.23
CA VAL A 27 -16.06 9.07 3.46
C VAL A 27 -14.60 8.78 3.11
N LEU A 28 -13.82 8.23 4.04
CA LEU A 28 -12.42 7.86 3.77
C LEU A 28 -12.30 6.76 2.71
N LYS A 29 -13.25 5.82 2.65
CA LYS A 29 -13.27 4.77 1.61
C LYS A 29 -13.40 5.33 0.19
N GLU A 30 -14.00 6.51 0.00
CA GLU A 30 -14.08 7.14 -1.33
C GLU A 30 -12.71 7.49 -1.94
N PHE A 31 -11.66 7.55 -1.10
CA PHE A 31 -10.28 7.77 -1.53
C PHE A 31 -9.62 6.52 -2.10
N GLU A 32 -10.15 5.32 -1.85
CA GLU A 32 -9.55 4.02 -2.23
C GLU A 32 -9.32 3.86 -3.75
N SER A 33 -9.87 4.76 -4.57
CA SER A 33 -9.58 4.81 -6.02
C SER A 33 -9.55 6.24 -6.60
N ASN A 34 -9.53 7.27 -5.75
CA ASN A 34 -9.70 8.67 -6.17
C ASN A 34 -8.73 9.63 -5.46
N TYR A 35 -7.43 9.34 -5.47
CA TYR A 35 -6.41 10.09 -4.71
C TYR A 35 -6.31 11.59 -5.04
N ASN A 36 -6.78 12.01 -6.21
CA ASN A 36 -6.76 13.42 -6.62
C ASN A 36 -7.98 14.22 -6.13
N LYS A 37 -8.99 13.56 -5.55
CA LYS A 37 -10.15 14.26 -4.99
C LYS A 37 -9.72 14.99 -3.72
N ARG A 38 -10.18 16.24 -3.60
CA ARG A 38 -10.03 17.02 -2.37
C ARG A 38 -11.27 16.82 -1.51
N LEU A 39 -11.09 16.48 -0.24
CA LEU A 39 -12.20 16.47 0.71
C LEU A 39 -12.55 17.91 1.07
N ASN A 40 -13.80 18.32 0.82
CA ASN A 40 -14.29 19.59 1.33
C ASN A 40 -14.71 19.40 2.80
N ILE A 41 -13.98 20.00 3.72
CA ILE A 41 -14.22 19.88 5.17
C ILE A 41 -15.59 20.45 5.55
N SER A 42 -16.03 21.58 4.98
CA SER A 42 -17.35 22.15 5.28
C SER A 42 -18.52 21.24 4.86
N ASN A 43 -18.36 20.47 3.78
CA ASN A 43 -19.36 19.48 3.37
C ASN A 43 -19.34 18.26 4.29
N LEU A 44 -18.14 17.85 4.73
CA LEU A 44 -17.95 16.74 5.65
C LEU A 44 -18.60 17.01 7.01
N THR A 45 -18.41 18.21 7.57
CA THR A 45 -18.97 18.59 8.87
C THR A 45 -20.49 18.64 8.83
N ARG A 46 -21.06 19.15 7.73
CA ARG A 46 -22.50 19.12 7.47
C ARG A 46 -23.03 17.68 7.37
N PHE A 47 -22.32 16.82 6.65
CA PHE A 47 -22.70 15.41 6.46
C PHE A 47 -22.67 14.63 7.78
N LEU A 48 -21.63 14.85 8.59
CA LEU A 48 -21.45 14.18 9.87
C LEU A 48 -22.27 14.80 11.01
N LYS A 49 -22.86 15.98 10.79
CA LYS A 49 -23.57 16.77 11.80
C LYS A 49 -22.67 17.12 13.00
N ILE A 50 -21.42 17.47 12.72
CA ILE A 50 -20.43 17.87 13.73
C ILE A 50 -20.40 19.40 13.80
N LYS A 51 -20.25 19.95 15.01
CA LYS A 51 -20.11 21.40 15.20
C LYS A 51 -18.79 21.87 14.61
N ALA A 52 -18.77 23.08 14.07
CA ALA A 52 -17.55 23.66 13.48
C ALA A 52 -16.38 23.74 14.48
N SER A 53 -16.66 23.82 15.78
CA SER A 53 -15.66 23.82 16.86
C SER A 53 -14.91 22.50 17.03
N ASP A 54 -15.52 21.37 16.68
CA ASP A 54 -15.02 20.03 17.02
C ASP A 54 -14.32 19.37 15.81
N VAL A 55 -14.19 20.11 14.71
CA VAL A 55 -13.72 19.61 13.42
C VAL A 55 -12.22 19.36 13.45
N ASP A 56 -11.47 20.29 14.02
CA ASP A 56 -10.03 20.20 14.12
C ASP A 56 -9.61 19.05 15.05
N ASP A 57 -10.36 18.81 16.13
CA ASP A 57 -10.17 17.67 17.03
C ASP A 57 -10.36 16.34 16.30
N LEU A 58 -11.42 16.23 15.49
CA LEU A 58 -11.68 15.04 14.69
C LEU A 58 -10.56 14.82 13.64
N ILE A 59 -10.15 15.88 12.93
CA ILE A 59 -9.06 15.80 11.95
C ILE A 59 -7.77 15.34 12.63
N SER A 60 -7.45 15.93 13.79
CA SER A 60 -6.25 15.61 14.55
C SER A 60 -6.24 14.14 14.98
N LEU A 61 -7.38 13.65 15.49
CA LEU A 61 -7.55 12.24 15.86
C LEU A 61 -7.31 11.29 14.67
N ILE A 62 -7.74 11.66 13.46
CA ILE A 62 -7.54 10.84 12.26
C ILE A 62 -6.08 10.82 11.84
N LEU A 63 -5.42 11.98 11.85
CA LEU A 63 -4.01 12.07 11.52
C LEU A 63 -3.16 11.29 12.53
N GLU A 64 -3.51 11.35 13.81
CA GLU A 64 -2.89 10.54 14.85
C GLU A 64 -3.13 9.05 14.61
N PHE A 65 -4.37 8.61 14.33
CA PHE A 65 -4.63 7.21 13.96
C PHE A 65 -3.78 6.79 12.77
N GLN A 66 -3.71 7.61 11.72
CA GLN A 66 -2.89 7.32 10.54
C GLN A 66 -1.42 7.16 10.90
N GLU A 67 -0.88 8.03 11.75
CA GLU A 67 0.50 7.95 12.23
C GLU A 67 0.73 6.69 13.05
N GLN A 68 -0.15 6.38 14.01
CA GLN A 68 -0.07 5.17 14.83
C GLN A 68 -0.14 3.89 13.98
N PHE A 69 -1.01 3.85 12.96
CA PHE A 69 -1.07 2.71 12.04
C PHE A 69 0.19 2.60 11.17
N ASN A 70 0.73 3.72 10.68
CA ASN A 70 1.93 3.72 9.85
C ASN A 70 3.21 3.41 10.62
N THR A 71 3.27 3.72 11.92
CA THR A 71 4.46 3.56 12.76
C THR A 71 4.42 2.26 13.56
N ILE A 72 3.41 2.10 14.42
CA ILE A 72 3.28 0.95 15.34
C ILE A 72 2.81 -0.30 14.60
N PHE A 73 1.82 -0.15 13.72
CA PHE A 73 1.18 -1.29 13.05
C PHE A 73 1.69 -1.55 11.62
N ASN A 74 2.83 -0.95 11.24
CA ASN A 74 3.41 -1.12 9.90
C ASN A 74 3.61 -2.59 9.47
N ASN A 75 3.92 -3.48 10.43
CA ASN A 75 4.11 -4.92 10.21
C ASN A 75 3.24 -5.79 11.13
N TYR A 76 2.22 -5.19 11.73
CA TYR A 76 1.44 -5.83 12.77
C TYR A 76 -0.04 -5.51 12.57
N ARG A 77 -0.93 -6.43 12.93
CA ARG A 77 -2.37 -6.19 12.93
C ARG A 77 -2.95 -6.39 14.32
N LEU A 78 -3.92 -5.56 14.66
CA LEU A 78 -4.75 -5.79 15.83
C LEU A 78 -5.82 -6.82 15.51
N LYS A 79 -6.03 -7.76 16.44
CA LYS A 79 -7.07 -8.77 16.37
C LYS A 79 -7.72 -8.94 17.73
N LYS A 80 -9.02 -9.17 17.73
CA LYS A 80 -9.74 -9.56 18.93
C LYS A 80 -9.49 -11.06 19.20
N LYS A 81 -9.00 -11.40 20.39
CA LYS A 81 -8.85 -12.79 20.86
C LYS A 81 -9.60 -12.97 22.17
N SER A 82 -10.38 -14.04 22.27
CA SER A 82 -11.07 -14.41 23.50
C SER A 82 -10.26 -15.46 24.25
N VAL A 83 -9.96 -15.23 25.53
CA VAL A 83 -9.28 -16.19 26.42
C VAL A 83 -10.02 -16.19 27.74
N ASN A 84 -10.44 -17.37 28.23
CA ASN A 84 -11.14 -17.53 29.50
C ASN A 84 -12.34 -16.58 29.68
N ASN A 85 -13.19 -16.46 28.67
CA ASN A 85 -14.36 -15.58 28.65
C ASN A 85 -14.07 -14.06 28.70
N HIS A 86 -12.79 -13.65 28.59
CA HIS A 86 -12.37 -12.26 28.45
C HIS A 86 -11.96 -11.97 27.00
N ALA A 87 -12.28 -10.77 26.51
CA ALA A 87 -11.89 -10.30 25.19
C ALA A 87 -10.66 -9.40 25.29
N TYR A 88 -9.62 -9.73 24.53
CA TYR A 88 -8.37 -8.98 24.43
C TYR A 88 -8.21 -8.42 23.02
N LEU A 89 -7.58 -7.25 22.91
CA LEU A 89 -6.91 -6.84 21.69
C LEU A 89 -5.49 -7.38 21.74
N ILE A 90 -5.15 -8.24 20.79
CA ILE A 90 -3.80 -8.74 20.62
C ILE A 90 -3.20 -8.19 19.34
N VAL A 91 -1.88 -8.02 19.37
CA VAL A 91 -1.11 -7.66 18.19
C VAL A 91 -0.55 -8.95 17.62
N GLU A 92 -0.97 -9.31 16.41
CA GLU A 92 -0.33 -10.36 15.64
C GLU A 92 0.64 -9.69 14.68
N LYS A 93 1.83 -10.26 14.51
CA LYS A 93 2.65 -9.90 13.35
C LYS A 93 1.80 -10.19 12.12
N LEU A 94 1.79 -9.27 11.16
CA LEU A 94 1.34 -9.64 9.83
C LEU A 94 2.32 -10.74 9.41
N ASP A 95 1.85 -11.98 9.45
CA ASP A 95 2.51 -13.08 8.77
C ASP A 95 2.47 -12.67 7.30
N ASN A 96 3.50 -11.95 6.91
CA ASN A 96 3.76 -11.73 5.52
C ASN A 96 4.02 -13.14 4.99
N GLU A 97 3.02 -13.74 4.34
CA GLU A 97 3.27 -14.72 3.28
C GLU A 97 4.12 -14.12 2.14
N HIS A 98 4.61 -12.89 2.29
CA HIS A 98 5.84 -12.44 1.68
C HIS A 98 6.94 -12.71 2.70
N HIS A 99 7.64 -13.83 2.54
CA HIS A 99 9.00 -13.94 3.06
C HIS A 99 9.66 -12.57 2.86
N LYS A 100 10.10 -11.92 3.94
CA LYS A 100 10.98 -10.75 3.81
C LYS A 100 12.21 -11.30 3.11
N ILE A 101 12.17 -11.31 1.79
CA ILE A 101 13.32 -11.56 0.96
C ILE A 101 14.24 -10.41 1.31
N ASP A 102 15.29 -10.70 2.05
CA ASP A 102 16.30 -9.70 2.38
C ASP A 102 16.85 -9.15 1.07
N ILE A 103 16.68 -7.84 0.90
CA ILE A 103 17.15 -7.15 -0.29
C ILE A 103 18.64 -6.90 -0.08
N PRO A 104 19.51 -7.40 -0.96
CA PRO A 104 20.94 -7.13 -0.87
C PRO A 104 21.20 -5.61 -0.87
N PRO A 105 22.20 -5.11 -0.11
CA PRO A 105 22.61 -3.71 -0.19
C PRO A 105 23.10 -3.32 -1.60
N VAL A 106 23.72 -4.28 -2.30
CA VAL A 106 24.14 -4.13 -3.69
C VAL A 106 23.50 -5.24 -4.52
N VAL A 107 22.75 -4.84 -5.54
CA VAL A 107 22.09 -5.71 -6.50
C VAL A 107 22.77 -5.53 -7.85
N LYS A 108 23.19 -6.63 -8.46
CA LYS A 108 23.75 -6.62 -9.81
C LYS A 108 22.67 -7.01 -10.80
N LEU A 109 22.45 -6.18 -11.81
CA LEU A 109 21.56 -6.46 -12.93
C LEU A 109 22.37 -6.43 -14.21
N SER A 110 22.21 -7.45 -15.03
CA SER A 110 22.79 -7.47 -16.37
C SER A 110 22.03 -6.50 -17.29
N LEU A 111 22.64 -6.06 -18.40
CA LEU A 111 21.99 -5.11 -19.31
C LEU A 111 20.71 -5.69 -19.91
N SER A 112 20.72 -6.97 -20.28
CA SER A 112 19.56 -7.72 -20.75
C SER A 112 18.46 -7.83 -19.69
N GLN A 113 18.82 -8.13 -18.44
CA GLN A 113 17.87 -8.12 -17.32
C GLN A 113 17.24 -6.74 -17.12
N LEU A 114 18.03 -5.66 -17.25
CA LEU A 114 17.56 -4.30 -17.10
C LEU A 114 16.59 -3.88 -18.21
N LYS A 115 16.89 -4.25 -19.46
CA LYS A 115 15.99 -4.04 -20.61
C LYS A 115 14.67 -4.78 -20.43
N LEU A 116 14.75 -6.07 -20.10
CA LEU A 116 13.57 -6.89 -19.81
C LEU A 116 12.74 -6.30 -18.66
N PHE A 117 13.39 -5.84 -17.59
CA PHE A 117 12.71 -5.23 -16.45
C PHE A 117 12.00 -3.94 -16.84
N ASN A 118 12.64 -3.09 -17.66
CA ASN A 118 12.01 -1.89 -18.21
C ASN A 118 10.75 -2.22 -19.02
N ASP A 119 10.79 -3.25 -19.87
CA ASP A 119 9.64 -3.68 -20.65
C ASP A 119 8.50 -4.20 -19.77
N ILE A 120 8.82 -5.00 -18.75
CA ILE A 120 7.86 -5.48 -17.75
C ILE A 120 7.17 -4.29 -17.06
N ILE A 121 7.94 -3.29 -16.61
CA ILE A 121 7.39 -2.11 -15.93
C ILE A 121 6.53 -1.27 -16.89
N TYR A 122 6.98 -1.09 -18.13
CA TYR A 122 6.22 -0.37 -19.14
C TYR A 122 4.87 -1.06 -19.40
N ILE A 123 4.89 -2.37 -19.65
CA ILE A 123 3.67 -3.16 -19.87
C ILE A 123 2.76 -3.08 -18.64
N PHE A 124 3.33 -3.21 -17.44
CA PHE A 124 2.56 -3.13 -16.19
C PHE A 124 1.83 -1.79 -16.04
N LYS A 125 2.53 -0.67 -16.25
CA LYS A 125 1.98 0.68 -16.05
C LYS A 125 1.03 1.10 -17.17
N PHE A 126 1.44 0.94 -18.43
CA PHE A 126 0.74 1.55 -19.56
C PHE A 126 -0.23 0.61 -20.27
N MET A 127 0.12 -0.68 -20.38
CA MET A 127 -0.72 -1.64 -21.11
C MET A 127 -1.71 -2.35 -20.18
N LYS A 128 -1.23 -2.91 -19.07
CA LYS A 128 -2.04 -3.65 -18.11
C LYS A 128 -2.67 -2.80 -17.02
N ARG A 129 -2.28 -1.52 -16.91
CA ARG A 129 -2.83 -0.56 -15.93
C ARG A 129 -2.86 -1.12 -14.50
N GLY A 130 -1.77 -1.78 -14.09
CA GLY A 130 -1.62 -2.34 -12.75
C GLY A 130 -2.15 -3.77 -12.54
N LYS A 131 -2.76 -4.42 -13.55
CA LYS A 131 -3.42 -5.73 -13.39
C LYS A 131 -2.51 -6.97 -13.24
N GLY A 132 -1.19 -6.80 -13.12
CA GLY A 132 -0.23 -7.90 -12.91
C GLY A 132 -0.07 -8.87 -14.10
N PHE A 133 0.81 -9.85 -13.95
CA PHE A 133 1.15 -10.85 -14.97
C PHE A 133 0.68 -12.23 -14.54
N ASP A 134 -0.34 -12.75 -15.21
CA ASP A 134 -0.76 -14.14 -15.07
C ASP A 134 0.30 -15.06 -15.67
N VAL A 135 0.96 -15.84 -14.81
CA VAL A 135 2.02 -16.77 -15.19
C VAL A 135 1.60 -18.24 -15.11
N SER A 136 0.32 -18.48 -14.86
CA SER A 136 -0.29 -19.83 -14.76
C SER A 136 -0.64 -20.44 -16.11
N LYS A 137 -0.85 -19.61 -17.14
CA LYS A 137 -1.16 -20.05 -18.52
C LYS A 137 0.13 -20.31 -19.32
N ASN A 138 0.03 -21.12 -20.39
CA ASN A 138 1.13 -21.31 -21.35
C ASN A 138 1.70 -19.94 -21.75
N GLY A 139 2.93 -19.69 -21.33
CA GLY A 139 3.52 -18.36 -21.32
C GLY A 139 4.17 -18.03 -22.66
N THR A 140 4.08 -16.76 -23.05
CA THR A 140 4.96 -16.19 -24.08
C THR A 140 6.40 -16.18 -23.59
N GLU A 141 7.36 -15.96 -24.49
CA GLU A 141 8.78 -15.77 -24.14
C GLU A 141 8.95 -14.70 -23.04
N LEU A 142 8.18 -13.61 -23.11
CA LEU A 142 8.15 -12.57 -22.06
C LEU A 142 7.78 -13.13 -20.69
N ILE A 143 6.80 -14.03 -20.61
CA ILE A 143 6.36 -14.63 -19.33
C ILE A 143 7.41 -15.60 -18.81
N ALA A 144 8.08 -16.35 -19.69
CA ALA A 144 9.20 -17.20 -19.30
C ALA A 144 10.36 -16.35 -18.73
N ASN A 145 10.74 -15.30 -19.44
CA ASN A 145 11.79 -14.37 -19.03
C ASN A 145 11.43 -13.64 -17.71
N LEU A 146 10.17 -13.27 -17.51
CA LEU A 146 9.67 -12.70 -16.26
C LEU A 146 9.83 -13.70 -15.08
N LYS A 147 9.53 -14.99 -15.28
CA LYS A 147 9.73 -16.01 -14.23
C LYS A 147 11.20 -16.10 -13.86
N THR A 148 12.08 -16.24 -14.84
CA THR A 148 13.54 -16.29 -14.62
C THR A 148 14.05 -15.04 -13.90
N LEU A 149 13.59 -13.85 -14.31
CA LEU A 149 13.99 -12.59 -13.67
C LEU A 149 13.47 -12.50 -12.23
N LYS A 150 12.24 -12.97 -11.97
CA LYS A 150 11.70 -13.06 -10.61
C LYS A 150 12.52 -14.01 -9.76
N ASP A 151 12.88 -15.18 -10.28
CA ASP A 151 13.63 -16.18 -9.51
C ASP A 151 15.03 -15.65 -9.15
N ALA A 152 15.67 -14.89 -10.05
CA ALA A 152 16.95 -14.24 -9.80
C ALA A 152 16.84 -13.02 -8.86
N HIS A 153 15.78 -12.21 -8.97
CA HIS A 153 15.59 -10.97 -8.21
C HIS A 153 14.21 -10.91 -7.54
N PRO A 154 13.91 -11.81 -6.59
CA PRO A 154 12.55 -11.99 -6.10
C PRO A 154 12.03 -10.76 -5.33
N TYR A 155 12.90 -9.94 -4.76
CA TYR A 155 12.56 -8.66 -4.11
C TYR A 155 12.03 -7.56 -5.05
N LEU A 156 12.22 -7.71 -6.37
CA LEU A 156 11.64 -6.79 -7.36
C LEU A 156 10.18 -7.11 -7.68
N PHE A 157 9.63 -8.21 -7.14
CA PHE A 157 8.30 -8.70 -7.48
C PHE A 157 7.51 -9.17 -6.26
N ASP A 158 6.21 -8.90 -6.27
CA ASP A 158 5.24 -9.47 -5.35
C ASP A 158 4.47 -10.59 -6.04
N THR A 159 4.18 -11.67 -5.32
CA THR A 159 3.23 -12.69 -5.78
C THR A 159 1.99 -12.59 -4.92
N ARG A 160 0.86 -12.27 -5.55
CA ARG A 160 -0.46 -12.41 -4.92
C ARG A 160 -1.00 -13.74 -5.43
N GLY A 161 -1.67 -14.51 -4.57
CA GLY A 161 -2.14 -15.87 -4.91
C GLY A 161 -2.82 -15.99 -6.29
N ASN A 162 -2.91 -17.22 -6.81
CA ASN A 162 -3.40 -17.54 -8.16
C ASN A 162 -2.39 -17.33 -9.31
N GLY A 163 -1.09 -17.32 -9.01
CA GLY A 163 -0.05 -17.28 -10.06
C GLY A 163 0.02 -15.94 -10.80
N ILE A 164 -0.31 -14.83 -10.14
CA ILE A 164 -0.16 -13.49 -10.71
C ILE A 164 1.03 -12.78 -10.07
N ILE A 165 1.98 -12.36 -10.91
CA ILE A 165 3.18 -11.61 -10.51
C ILE A 165 2.93 -10.11 -10.69
N TYR A 166 3.34 -9.33 -9.71
CA TYR A 166 3.33 -7.87 -9.73
C TYR A 166 4.76 -7.36 -9.52
N PRO A 167 5.17 -6.25 -10.14
CA PRO A 167 6.35 -5.54 -9.67
C PRO A 167 6.13 -5.06 -8.23
N SER A 168 7.12 -5.26 -7.36
CA SER A 168 7.08 -4.78 -5.98
C SER A 168 7.17 -3.25 -5.94
N ARG A 169 6.95 -2.63 -4.77
CA ARG A 169 7.15 -1.18 -4.62
C ARG A 169 8.59 -0.75 -4.97
N LEU A 170 9.57 -1.56 -4.61
CA LEU A 170 10.98 -1.35 -5.00
C LEU A 170 11.13 -1.47 -6.52
N GLY A 171 10.54 -2.51 -7.10
CA GLY A 171 10.58 -2.75 -8.54
C GLY A 171 9.96 -1.61 -9.36
N ILE A 172 8.82 -1.07 -8.92
CA ILE A 172 8.18 0.10 -9.57
C ILE A 172 9.11 1.32 -9.54
N LYS A 173 9.72 1.63 -8.38
CA LYS A 173 10.66 2.75 -8.27
C LYS A 173 11.87 2.59 -9.18
N LEU A 174 12.45 1.39 -9.21
CA LEU A 174 13.60 1.08 -10.08
C LEU A 174 13.23 1.26 -11.55
N GLY A 175 12.09 0.72 -11.97
CA GLY A 175 11.60 0.86 -13.34
C GLY A 175 11.33 2.31 -13.75
N GLU A 176 10.79 3.13 -12.84
CA GLU A 176 10.60 4.56 -13.07
C GLU A 176 11.92 5.30 -13.28
N LEU A 177 12.94 4.98 -12.48
CA LEU A 177 14.28 5.53 -12.66
C LEU A 177 14.84 5.12 -14.02
N ILE A 178 14.85 3.82 -14.35
CA ILE A 178 15.33 3.30 -15.63
C ILE A 178 14.64 4.02 -16.80
N MET A 179 13.31 4.12 -16.77
CA MET A 179 12.55 4.83 -17.81
C MET A 179 12.91 6.31 -17.93
N SER A 180 13.07 7.01 -16.80
CA SER A 180 13.48 8.42 -16.78
C SER A 180 14.85 8.60 -17.42
N TYR A 181 15.78 7.70 -17.11
CA TYR A 181 17.14 7.77 -17.60
C TYR A 181 17.29 7.36 -19.06
N ASN A 182 16.55 6.36 -19.53
CA ASN A 182 16.48 6.00 -20.95
C ASN A 182 16.04 7.19 -21.81
N LYS A 183 15.18 8.09 -21.30
CA LYS A 183 14.81 9.33 -21.99
C LYS A 183 15.94 10.37 -22.05
N SER A 184 16.91 10.28 -21.14
CA SER A 184 18.01 11.24 -21.02
C SER A 184 19.27 10.86 -21.82
N ASN A 185 19.30 9.70 -22.48
CA ASN A 185 20.45 9.17 -23.25
C ASN A 185 21.79 9.13 -22.48
N LYS A 186 21.76 9.09 -21.15
CA LYS A 186 22.96 8.95 -20.33
C LYS A 186 23.26 7.48 -20.08
N LYS A 187 24.53 7.07 -20.26
CA LYS A 187 25.00 5.77 -19.77
C LYS A 187 24.98 5.80 -18.24
N ILE A 188 24.36 4.81 -17.63
CA ILE A 188 24.24 4.71 -16.18
C ILE A 188 24.68 3.34 -15.75
N ASP A 189 25.67 3.37 -14.88
CA ASP A 189 26.24 2.18 -14.30
C ASP A 189 25.52 1.81 -13.00
N GLU A 190 24.80 2.73 -12.35
CA GLU A 190 24.15 2.49 -11.05
C GLU A 190 22.84 3.27 -10.81
N PHE A 191 21.89 2.65 -10.09
CA PHE A 191 20.68 3.29 -9.55
C PHE A 191 20.63 3.16 -8.04
N ILE A 192 20.32 4.26 -7.34
CA ILE A 192 20.26 4.28 -5.88
C ILE A 192 18.81 4.46 -5.42
N ILE A 193 18.32 3.53 -4.58
CA ILE A 193 16.96 3.57 -4.01
C ILE A 193 17.04 3.29 -2.51
N GLY A 194 16.95 4.33 -1.69
CA GLY A 194 17.13 4.20 -0.24
C GLY A 194 18.54 3.72 0.08
N ASN A 195 18.65 2.58 0.76
CA ASN A 195 19.92 1.97 1.16
C ASN A 195 20.43 0.90 0.18
N HIS A 196 19.85 0.83 -1.02
CA HIS A 196 20.18 -0.18 -2.03
C HIS A 196 20.78 0.45 -3.28
N VAL A 197 21.86 -0.15 -3.77
CA VAL A 197 22.53 0.21 -5.03
C VAL A 197 22.25 -0.89 -6.05
N PHE A 198 21.76 -0.52 -7.22
CA PHE A 198 21.54 -1.42 -8.36
C PHE A 198 22.61 -1.12 -9.42
N SER A 199 23.65 -1.94 -9.49
CA SER A 199 24.74 -1.79 -10.45
C SER A 199 24.43 -2.56 -11.73
N VAL A 200 24.65 -1.91 -12.87
CA VAL A 200 24.49 -2.47 -14.21
C VAL A 200 25.79 -3.14 -14.63
N MET A 201 25.71 -4.42 -14.94
CA MET A 201 26.83 -5.21 -15.46
C MET A 201 26.69 -5.33 -16.97
N ASP A 202 27.79 -5.15 -17.71
CA ASP A 202 27.81 -5.45 -19.15
C ASP A 202 27.61 -6.96 -19.35
N ASP A 203 26.73 -7.31 -20.29
CA ASP A 203 26.64 -8.65 -20.85
C ASP A 203 27.85 -8.78 -21.78
N GLY A 204 28.93 -9.44 -21.34
CA GLY A 204 30.22 -9.48 -22.05
C GLY A 204 30.17 -9.87 -23.53
#